data_AF-A0A0Q5LK39-F1
#
_entry.id   AF-A0A0Q5LK39-F1
#
_cell.length_a   1.000
_cell.length_b   1.000
_cell.length_c   1.000
_cell.angle_alpha   90.00
_cell.angle_beta   90.00
_cell.angle_gamma   90.00
#
_symmetry.space_group_name_H-M   'P 1'
#
loop_
_entity.id
_entity.type
_entity.pdbx_description
1 polymer ?
#
loop_
_entity_poly.entity_id
_entity_poly.type
_entity_poly.pdbx_seq_one_letter_code
_entity_poly.pdbx_strand_id
1 'polypeptide(L)'
;MTDGLEFPRHVFDSLDADPIAWEDRIGGAIRVVEKRPAGGPITVMTSGVSLMPTESGEHVELAVEVLDGQQGAARIALGIVCDDIATNRRVPPVGAPWRNSESFLTGTRISAIMVSPSRWGASFDEVRSDDGAVVGHVRTLRMLTDGEASFASAQGWEALVAAAGSVDALLDVTREDVVAAPGVKGNAPVFLSKLHAEHPPRWITFTGRDLQSVTGLESEAYMNDSANHEVWSVDSFIARFPWVADFVREARPGQTGLFADASGAYVLETD
;
A
#
# COMPACT_ATOMS: atom_id res chain seq x y z
N MET A 1 16.79 -33.53 18.88
CA MET A 1 15.93 -32.43 19.38
C MET A 1 16.51 -31.15 18.82
N THR A 2 16.22 -30.91 17.55
CA THR A 2 16.56 -29.69 16.79
C THR A 2 15.32 -28.83 16.54
N ASP A 3 14.16 -29.30 17.00
CA ASP A 3 12.85 -28.65 16.88
C ASP A 3 12.93 -27.19 17.31
N GLY A 4 12.70 -26.27 16.35
CA GLY A 4 12.62 -24.84 16.58
C GLY A 4 13.86 -24.03 16.17
N LEU A 5 14.92 -24.66 15.65
CA LEU A 5 16.09 -23.95 15.11
C LEU A 5 16.01 -23.67 13.61
N GLU A 6 14.99 -24.17 12.91
CA GLU A 6 14.81 -24.04 11.46
C GLU A 6 14.74 -22.57 11.05
N PHE A 7 13.95 -21.76 11.77
CA PHE A 7 13.80 -20.33 11.49
C PHE A 7 15.08 -19.53 11.74
N PRO A 8 15.70 -19.56 12.93
CA PRO A 8 16.99 -18.89 13.14
C PRO A 8 18.05 -19.33 12.14
N ARG A 9 18.17 -20.63 11.84
CA ARG A 9 19.14 -21.13 10.87
C ARG A 9 18.87 -20.57 9.48
N HIS A 10 17.61 -20.58 9.03
CA HIS A 10 17.24 -20.01 7.73
C HIS A 10 17.56 -18.51 7.64
N VAL A 11 17.25 -17.73 8.68
CA VAL A 11 17.57 -16.28 8.71
C VAL A 11 19.09 -16.05 8.67
N PHE A 12 19.88 -16.84 9.38
CA PHE A 12 21.33 -16.64 9.48
C PHE A 12 22.12 -17.26 8.31
N ASP A 13 21.61 -18.29 7.64
CA ASP A 13 22.33 -19.00 6.57
C ASP A 13 21.87 -18.59 5.16
N SER A 14 20.71 -17.93 5.04
CA SER A 14 20.17 -17.53 3.72
C SER A 14 20.96 -16.39 3.06
N LEU A 15 20.71 -16.25 1.75
CA LEU A 15 21.19 -15.18 0.86
C LEU A 15 22.70 -15.14 0.60
N ASP A 16 23.46 -16.14 1.05
CA ASP A 16 24.92 -16.24 0.87
C ASP A 16 25.65 -14.94 1.28
N ALA A 17 25.19 -14.35 2.39
CA ALA A 17 25.70 -13.09 2.91
C ALA A 17 25.88 -13.17 4.43
N ASP A 18 26.96 -12.57 4.95
CA ASP A 18 27.21 -12.54 6.38
C ASP A 18 26.09 -11.80 7.13
N PRO A 19 25.53 -12.38 8.20
CA PRO A 19 24.49 -11.74 9.00
C PRO A 19 25.07 -10.66 9.91
N ILE A 20 24.46 -9.47 9.89
CA ILE A 20 24.74 -8.40 10.85
C ILE A 20 23.54 -8.31 11.81
N ALA A 21 23.70 -8.87 13.00
CA ALA A 21 22.67 -8.77 14.04
C ALA A 21 22.72 -7.40 14.72
N TRP A 22 21.58 -6.71 14.76
CA TRP A 22 21.46 -5.41 15.42
C TRP A 22 21.36 -5.61 16.93
N GLU A 23 21.92 -4.66 17.70
CA GLU A 23 21.83 -4.67 19.16
C GLU A 23 20.38 -4.46 19.63
N ASP A 24 19.70 -3.48 19.03
CA ASP A 24 18.34 -3.13 19.39
C ASP A 24 17.33 -4.17 18.88
N ARG A 25 16.45 -4.62 19.77
CA ARG A 25 15.41 -5.61 19.48
C ARG A 25 14.04 -4.95 19.25
N ILE A 26 13.19 -5.59 18.45
CA ILE A 26 11.78 -5.20 18.33
C ILE A 26 11.02 -5.82 19.52
N GLY A 27 10.26 -5.00 20.25
CA GLY A 27 9.53 -5.42 21.46
C GLY A 27 10.41 -6.02 22.56
N GLY A 28 11.72 -5.76 22.55
CA GLY A 28 12.70 -6.32 23.49
C GLY A 28 13.06 -7.80 23.29
N ALA A 29 12.34 -8.54 22.45
CA ALA A 29 12.52 -9.98 22.27
C ALA A 29 13.02 -10.37 20.87
N ILE A 30 12.49 -9.73 19.83
CA ILE A 30 12.75 -10.10 18.44
C ILE A 30 14.07 -9.48 17.98
N ARG A 31 14.99 -10.32 17.49
CA ARG A 31 16.24 -9.87 16.91
C ARG A 31 16.01 -9.36 15.49
N VAL A 32 16.74 -8.33 15.11
CA VAL A 32 16.80 -7.83 13.73
C VAL A 32 18.15 -8.23 13.13
N VAL A 33 18.13 -8.81 11.94
CA VAL A 33 19.30 -9.29 11.21
C VAL A 33 19.33 -8.62 9.85
N GLU A 34 20.42 -7.94 9.54
CA GLU A 34 20.68 -7.35 8.23
C GLU A 34 21.55 -8.30 7.39
N LYS A 35 21.21 -8.40 6.11
CA LYS A 35 21.93 -9.14 5.08
C LYS A 35 22.24 -8.22 3.91
N ARG A 36 23.48 -8.32 3.40
CA ARG A 36 23.98 -7.55 2.24
C ARG A 36 24.36 -8.49 1.10
N PRO A 37 23.39 -9.15 0.44
CA PRO A 37 23.66 -10.06 -0.66
C PRO A 37 24.31 -9.34 -1.85
N ALA A 38 25.24 -10.01 -2.52
CA ALA A 38 25.92 -9.47 -3.69
C ALA A 38 24.91 -9.18 -4.81
N GLY A 39 24.93 -7.96 -5.35
CA GLY A 39 24.05 -7.56 -6.47
C GLY A 39 22.58 -7.38 -6.09
N GLY A 40 22.26 -7.28 -4.80
CA GLY A 40 20.89 -7.04 -4.33
C GLY A 40 20.76 -5.90 -3.33
N PRO A 41 19.52 -5.60 -2.92
CA PRO A 41 19.25 -4.65 -1.86
C PRO A 41 19.67 -5.20 -0.51
N ILE A 42 19.71 -4.32 0.48
CA ILE A 42 19.80 -4.74 1.86
C ILE A 42 18.50 -5.43 2.24
N THR A 43 18.62 -6.65 2.78
CA THR A 43 17.48 -7.39 3.32
C THR A 43 17.57 -7.38 4.83
N VAL A 44 16.58 -6.78 5.49
CA VAL A 44 16.48 -6.73 6.95
C VAL A 44 15.40 -7.72 7.37
N MET A 45 15.74 -8.65 8.25
CA MET A 45 14.91 -9.77 8.65
C MET A 45 14.68 -9.80 10.15
N THR A 46 13.57 -10.37 10.58
CA THR A 46 13.38 -10.73 11.98
C THR A 46 13.95 -12.12 12.26
N SER A 47 14.34 -12.33 13.52
CA SER A 47 14.58 -13.65 14.08
C SER A 47 13.91 -13.71 15.45
N GLY A 48 12.83 -14.49 15.53
CA GLY A 48 11.99 -14.68 16.71
C GLY A 48 10.51 -14.35 16.51
N VAL A 49 10.09 -13.77 15.38
CA VAL A 49 8.64 -13.56 15.12
C VAL A 49 7.93 -14.90 14.98
N SER A 50 8.63 -15.92 14.47
CA SER A 50 8.11 -17.27 14.32
C SER A 50 7.67 -17.92 15.64
N LEU A 51 8.15 -17.39 16.78
CA LEU A 51 7.79 -17.84 18.12
C LEU A 51 6.50 -17.19 18.65
N MET A 52 5.98 -16.17 17.97
CA MET A 52 4.72 -15.52 18.35
C MET A 52 3.53 -16.43 18.03
N PRO A 53 2.54 -16.55 18.93
CA PRO A 53 1.35 -17.34 18.66
C PRO A 53 0.47 -16.66 17.62
N THR A 54 0.04 -17.43 16.61
CA THR A 54 -0.93 -17.01 15.59
C THR A 54 -2.18 -17.89 15.68
N GLU A 55 -3.35 -17.33 15.33
CA GLU A 55 -4.61 -18.08 15.33
C GLU A 55 -4.64 -19.17 14.25
N SER A 56 -3.95 -18.95 13.12
CA SER A 56 -3.81 -19.96 12.07
C SER A 56 -2.82 -21.08 12.42
N GLY A 57 -1.96 -20.88 13.43
CA GLY A 57 -0.84 -21.76 13.73
C GLY A 57 0.31 -21.66 12.74
N GLU A 58 0.24 -20.76 11.74
CA GLU A 58 1.35 -20.50 10.83
C GLU A 58 2.49 -19.78 11.57
N HIS A 59 3.71 -20.26 11.34
CA HIS A 59 4.95 -19.63 11.81
C HIS A 59 5.57 -18.81 10.69
N VAL A 60 5.95 -17.57 10.97
CA VAL A 60 6.58 -16.68 10.00
C VAL A 60 7.74 -15.90 10.57
N GLU A 61 8.75 -15.64 9.75
CA GLU A 61 9.63 -14.49 9.93
C GLU A 61 9.27 -13.42 8.90
N LEU A 62 9.68 -12.18 9.19
CA LEU A 62 9.41 -11.03 8.33
C LEU A 62 10.72 -10.57 7.70
N ALA A 63 10.65 -10.10 6.46
CA ALA A 63 11.77 -9.49 5.78
C ALA A 63 11.34 -8.19 5.11
N VAL A 64 12.26 -7.23 4.98
CA VAL A 64 12.08 -6.01 4.21
C VAL A 64 13.32 -5.80 3.36
N GLU A 65 13.13 -5.51 2.07
CA GLU A 65 14.19 -5.13 1.14
C GLU A 65 14.24 -3.60 1.01
N VAL A 66 15.41 -2.97 1.18
CA VAL A 66 15.62 -1.51 1.08
C VAL A 66 16.96 -1.16 0.44
N LEU A 67 17.10 0.11 0.01
CA LEU A 67 18.39 0.67 -0.39
C LEU A 67 19.33 0.88 0.82
N ASP A 68 20.64 0.92 0.57
CA ASP A 68 21.62 1.24 1.62
C ASP A 68 21.38 2.65 2.16
N GLY A 69 21.47 2.79 3.48
CA GLY A 69 21.10 3.99 4.23
C GLY A 69 19.62 4.06 4.66
N GLN A 70 18.75 3.16 4.19
CA GLN A 70 17.31 3.15 4.51
C GLN A 70 16.89 2.03 5.47
N GLN A 71 17.84 1.36 6.12
CA GLN A 71 17.58 0.25 7.03
C GLN A 71 16.67 0.63 8.21
N GLY A 72 16.72 1.89 8.66
CA GLY A 72 15.82 2.39 9.70
C GLY A 72 14.33 2.29 9.31
N ALA A 73 14.00 2.52 8.04
CA ALA A 73 12.65 2.36 7.52
C ALA A 73 12.21 0.89 7.55
N ALA A 74 13.10 -0.02 7.17
CA ALA A 74 12.86 -1.45 7.27
C ALA A 74 12.56 -1.88 8.71
N ARG A 75 13.34 -1.41 9.69
CA ARG A 75 13.08 -1.67 11.11
C ARG A 75 11.69 -1.19 11.55
N ILE A 76 11.27 0.00 11.13
CA ILE A 76 9.94 0.54 11.47
C ILE A 76 8.84 -0.35 10.89
N ALA A 77 8.94 -0.72 9.60
CA ALA A 77 7.95 -1.60 8.97
C ALA A 77 7.87 -2.98 9.65
N LEU A 78 9.02 -3.57 10.00
CA LEU A 78 9.07 -4.81 10.77
C LEU A 78 8.39 -4.65 12.13
N GLY A 79 8.69 -3.57 12.85
CA GLY A 79 8.09 -3.28 14.16
C GLY A 79 6.57 -3.17 14.09
N ILE A 80 6.07 -2.40 13.13
CA ILE A 80 4.64 -2.21 12.87
C ILE A 80 3.91 -3.54 12.66
N VAL A 81 4.46 -4.45 11.85
CA VAL A 81 3.85 -5.76 11.61
C VAL A 81 4.05 -6.72 12.79
N CYS A 82 5.16 -6.65 13.52
CA CYS A 82 5.36 -7.42 14.75
C CYS A 82 4.33 -7.04 15.82
N ASP A 83 4.06 -5.75 16.00
CA ASP A 83 3.07 -5.25 16.96
C ASP A 83 1.66 -5.71 16.57
N ASP A 84 1.35 -5.76 15.27
CA ASP A 84 0.09 -6.31 14.76
C ASP A 84 -0.05 -7.82 15.01
N ILE A 85 1.00 -8.62 14.74
CA ILE A 85 1.00 -10.06 15.05
C ILE A 85 0.83 -10.27 16.56
N ALA A 86 1.56 -9.54 17.40
CA ALA A 86 1.50 -9.66 18.85
C ALA A 86 0.10 -9.31 19.39
N THR A 87 -0.53 -8.27 18.84
CA THR A 87 -1.82 -7.75 19.28
C THR A 87 -2.99 -8.57 18.75
N ASN A 88 -2.98 -8.86 17.45
CA ASN A 88 -4.11 -9.42 16.72
C ASN A 88 -3.94 -10.91 16.40
N ARG A 89 -2.78 -11.51 16.73
CA ARG A 89 -2.48 -12.95 16.54
C ARG A 89 -2.71 -13.44 15.12
N ARG A 90 -2.52 -12.58 14.13
CA ARG A 90 -2.75 -12.88 12.72
C ARG A 90 -1.45 -12.83 11.93
N VAL A 91 -1.32 -13.68 10.93
CA VAL A 91 -0.23 -13.58 9.94
C VAL A 91 -0.62 -12.51 8.91
N PRO A 92 0.32 -11.64 8.50
CA PRO A 92 0.02 -10.65 7.47
C PRO A 92 -0.33 -11.34 6.14
N PRO A 93 -1.49 -11.02 5.53
CA PRO A 93 -1.96 -11.68 4.31
C PRO A 93 -1.11 -11.31 3.09
N VAL A 94 -0.88 -12.29 2.21
CA VAL A 94 -0.16 -12.08 0.94
C VAL A 94 -1.05 -11.33 -0.05
N GLY A 95 -0.52 -10.28 -0.67
CA GLY A 95 -1.19 -9.54 -1.74
C GLY A 95 -2.30 -8.58 -1.29
N ALA A 96 -2.54 -8.45 0.03
CA ALA A 96 -3.52 -7.52 0.58
C ALA A 96 -2.81 -6.38 1.34
N PRO A 97 -2.78 -5.15 0.79
CA PRO A 97 -2.14 -4.02 1.46
C PRO A 97 -2.86 -3.63 2.76
N TRP A 98 -2.10 -3.45 3.81
CA TRP A 98 -2.51 -2.72 5.00
C TRP A 98 -2.17 -1.25 4.82
N ARG A 99 -3.18 -0.38 4.88
CA ARG A 99 -3.07 1.06 4.63
C ARG A 99 -3.35 1.85 5.90
N ASN A 100 -2.58 2.92 6.10
CA ASN A 100 -2.83 3.95 7.09
C ASN A 100 -3.17 5.28 6.41
N SER A 101 -3.91 6.12 7.12
CA SER A 101 -4.21 7.49 6.68
C SER A 101 -2.98 8.40 6.73
N GLU A 102 -1.99 8.06 7.55
CA GLU A 102 -0.74 8.80 7.71
C GLU A 102 0.45 7.94 7.31
N SER A 103 1.54 8.60 6.91
CA SER A 103 2.78 7.92 6.54
C SER A 103 3.48 7.35 7.77
N PHE A 104 4.01 6.13 7.66
CA PHE A 104 4.74 5.46 8.74
C PHE A 104 6.10 6.10 9.01
N LEU A 105 6.66 6.75 8.00
CA LEU A 105 7.97 7.38 8.05
C LEU A 105 7.77 8.88 7.87
N THR A 106 8.24 9.67 8.84
CA THR A 106 8.14 11.12 8.77
C THR A 106 8.83 11.65 7.52
N GLY A 107 8.13 12.49 6.76
CA GLY A 107 8.67 13.11 5.55
C GLY A 107 8.67 12.21 4.31
N THR A 108 8.03 11.04 4.35
CA THR A 108 7.81 10.21 3.15
C THR A 108 6.32 10.08 2.84
N ARG A 109 6.01 9.43 1.71
CA ARG A 109 4.65 9.07 1.29
C ARG A 109 4.29 7.62 1.59
N ILE A 110 5.16 6.90 2.29
CA ILE A 110 4.98 5.49 2.61
C ILE A 110 3.96 5.36 3.73
N SER A 111 2.74 4.96 3.36
CA SER A 111 1.60 4.81 4.28
C SER A 111 0.96 3.42 4.21
N ALA A 112 1.52 2.49 3.43
CA ALA A 112 1.01 1.13 3.33
C ALA A 112 2.11 0.07 3.37
N ILE A 113 1.76 -1.11 3.90
CA ILE A 113 2.60 -2.31 3.91
C ILE A 113 1.83 -3.46 3.27
N MET A 114 2.46 -4.19 2.36
CA MET A 114 1.89 -5.41 1.75
C MET A 114 2.89 -6.55 1.80
N VAL A 115 2.43 -7.79 1.95
CA VAL A 115 3.29 -8.96 1.78
C VAL A 115 3.31 -9.39 0.31
N SER A 116 4.49 -9.65 -0.23
CA SER A 116 4.69 -10.24 -1.56
C SER A 116 5.69 -11.41 -1.50
N PRO A 117 5.80 -12.22 -2.58
CA PRO A 117 7.00 -13.03 -2.79
C PRO A 117 8.27 -12.16 -2.74
N SER A 118 9.38 -12.71 -2.26
CA SER A 118 10.67 -12.02 -2.33
C SER A 118 11.22 -12.06 -3.75
N ARG A 119 12.21 -11.19 -4.03
CA ARG A 119 13.01 -11.33 -5.25
C ARG A 119 13.89 -12.57 -5.24
N TRP A 120 14.14 -13.14 -4.06
CA TRP A 120 15.05 -14.24 -3.80
C TRP A 120 14.42 -15.61 -4.06
N GLY A 121 13.09 -15.64 -4.25
CA GLY A 121 12.33 -16.81 -4.64
C GLY A 121 12.06 -17.78 -3.49
N ALA A 122 11.44 -18.91 -3.84
CA ALA A 122 10.90 -19.87 -2.88
C ALA A 122 11.94 -20.43 -1.90
N SER A 123 13.20 -20.59 -2.31
CA SER A 123 14.27 -21.07 -1.43
C SER A 123 14.60 -20.10 -0.29
N PHE A 124 14.24 -18.83 -0.42
CA PHE A 124 14.30 -17.85 0.66
C PHE A 124 12.94 -17.69 1.36
N ASP A 125 11.84 -17.71 0.61
CA ASP A 125 10.50 -17.48 1.16
C ASP A 125 9.99 -18.65 2.01
N GLU A 126 10.51 -19.86 1.82
CA GLU A 126 10.09 -21.06 2.53
C GLU A 126 11.15 -21.51 3.54
N VAL A 127 10.73 -21.66 4.79
CA VAL A 127 11.57 -22.25 5.85
C VAL A 127 11.29 -23.75 5.86
N ARG A 128 12.35 -24.55 5.75
CA ARG A 128 12.26 -26.01 5.63
C ARG A 128 12.97 -26.71 6.78
N SER A 129 12.41 -27.83 7.23
CA SER A 129 13.07 -28.76 8.14
C SER A 129 14.21 -29.51 7.43
N ASP A 130 15.02 -30.24 8.21
CA ASP A 130 16.16 -31.01 7.70
C ASP A 130 15.76 -32.11 6.69
N ASP A 131 14.52 -32.60 6.74
CA ASP A 131 13.95 -33.56 5.78
C ASP A 131 13.36 -32.89 4.52
N GLY A 132 13.41 -31.56 4.45
CA GLY A 132 12.96 -30.75 3.33
C GLY A 132 11.48 -30.36 3.37
N ALA A 133 10.70 -30.74 4.38
CA ALA A 133 9.32 -30.30 4.53
C ALA A 133 9.25 -28.78 4.84
N VAL A 134 8.24 -28.08 4.30
CA VAL A 134 8.04 -26.66 4.62
C VAL A 134 7.39 -26.56 6.00
N VAL A 135 8.05 -25.86 6.91
CA VAL A 135 7.62 -25.65 8.30
C VAL A 135 7.14 -24.21 8.57
N GLY A 136 7.33 -23.32 7.61
CA GLY A 136 6.76 -21.98 7.61
C GLY A 136 7.41 -21.07 6.56
N HIS A 137 7.28 -19.76 6.73
CA HIS A 137 7.62 -18.81 5.66
C HIS A 137 8.38 -17.57 6.14
N VAL A 138 9.17 -17.00 5.26
CA VAL A 138 9.61 -15.61 5.34
C VAL A 138 8.63 -14.75 4.55
N ARG A 139 7.92 -13.82 5.21
CA ARG A 139 6.99 -12.89 4.56
C ARG A 139 7.71 -11.58 4.24
N THR A 140 7.94 -11.33 2.95
CA THR A 140 8.60 -10.09 2.51
C THR A 140 7.59 -8.94 2.47
N LEU A 141 7.84 -7.92 3.29
CA LEU A 141 7.05 -6.71 3.41
C LEU A 141 7.50 -5.67 2.37
N ARG A 142 6.52 -5.10 1.69
CA ARG A 142 6.67 -4.02 0.71
C ARG A 142 6.08 -2.76 1.29
N MET A 143 6.93 -1.75 1.46
CA MET A 143 6.53 -0.40 1.83
C MET A 143 6.03 0.34 0.59
N LEU A 144 4.77 0.74 0.61
CA LEU A 144 4.07 1.33 -0.52
C LEU A 144 3.53 2.71 -0.16
N THR A 145 3.41 3.57 -1.17
CA THR A 145 2.56 4.76 -1.06
C THR A 145 1.09 4.38 -1.12
N ASP A 146 0.20 5.30 -0.76
CA ASP A 146 -1.24 5.04 -0.81
C ASP A 146 -1.75 4.76 -2.25
N GLY A 147 -1.17 5.46 -3.24
CA GLY A 147 -1.49 5.27 -4.66
C GLY A 147 -1.08 3.88 -5.15
N GLU A 148 0.13 3.45 -4.80
CA GLU A 148 0.65 2.12 -5.12
C GLU A 148 -0.14 1.00 -4.42
N ALA A 149 -0.50 1.19 -3.15
CA ALA A 149 -1.33 0.24 -2.41
C ALA A 149 -2.73 0.14 -2.99
N SER A 150 -3.33 1.26 -3.40
CA SER A 150 -4.61 1.27 -4.10
C SER A 150 -4.54 0.52 -5.43
N PHE A 151 -3.47 0.74 -6.18
CA PHE A 151 -3.21 0.03 -7.45
C PHE A 151 -3.03 -1.47 -7.21
N ALA A 152 -2.16 -1.88 -6.28
CA ALA A 152 -1.92 -3.28 -5.95
C ALA A 152 -3.17 -3.99 -5.44
N SER A 153 -4.00 -3.31 -4.63
CA SER A 153 -5.28 -3.86 -4.17
C SER A 153 -6.26 -4.11 -5.32
N ALA A 154 -6.18 -3.33 -6.40
CA ALA A 154 -7.10 -3.43 -7.54
C ALA A 154 -6.59 -4.39 -8.63
N GLN A 155 -5.28 -4.37 -8.91
CA GLN A 155 -4.67 -5.04 -10.06
C GLN A 155 -3.69 -6.15 -9.67
N GLY A 156 -3.35 -6.27 -8.39
CA GLY A 156 -2.37 -7.23 -7.86
C GLY A 156 -0.92 -6.72 -7.89
N TRP A 157 -0.06 -7.43 -7.16
CA TRP A 157 1.37 -7.12 -7.02
C TRP A 157 2.12 -7.16 -8.35
N GLU A 158 1.93 -8.21 -9.16
CA GLU A 158 2.63 -8.37 -10.43
C GLU A 158 2.33 -7.22 -11.40
N ALA A 159 1.09 -6.72 -11.42
CA ALA A 159 0.70 -5.56 -12.21
C ALA A 159 1.38 -4.28 -11.70
N LEU A 160 1.52 -4.11 -10.38
CA LEU A 160 2.25 -2.98 -9.80
C LEU A 160 3.73 -3.03 -10.20
N VAL A 161 4.38 -4.20 -10.10
CA VAL A 161 5.79 -4.36 -10.48
C VAL A 161 5.99 -4.08 -11.97
N ALA A 162 5.09 -4.56 -12.82
CA ALA A 162 5.13 -4.27 -14.26
C ALA A 162 4.96 -2.77 -14.55
N ALA A 163 4.03 -2.10 -13.86
CA ALA A 163 3.81 -0.65 -14.01
C ALA A 163 4.99 0.19 -13.51
N ALA A 164 5.64 -0.26 -12.42
CA ALA A 164 6.86 0.34 -11.89
C ALA A 164 8.11 0.03 -12.74
N GLY A 165 8.01 -0.88 -13.71
CA GLY A 165 9.10 -1.38 -14.55
C GLY A 165 10.00 -2.42 -13.88
N SER A 166 10.16 -2.36 -12.56
CA SER A 166 10.83 -3.38 -11.75
C SER A 166 10.51 -3.23 -10.27
N VAL A 167 10.82 -4.27 -9.49
CA VAL A 167 10.72 -4.21 -8.02
C VAL A 167 11.71 -3.19 -7.42
N ASP A 168 12.81 -2.87 -8.12
CA ASP A 168 13.81 -1.92 -7.64
C ASP A 168 13.29 -0.49 -7.56
N ALA A 169 12.35 -0.13 -8.45
CA ALA A 169 11.66 1.16 -8.40
C ALA A 169 10.81 1.33 -7.13
N LEU A 170 10.52 0.24 -6.40
CA LEU A 170 9.72 0.23 -5.17
C LEU A 170 10.57 0.15 -3.90
N LEU A 171 11.92 0.14 -4.00
CA LEU A 171 12.80 0.01 -2.84
C LEU A 171 13.05 1.33 -2.12
N ASP A 172 13.14 2.42 -2.86
CA ASP A 172 13.43 3.74 -2.28
C ASP A 172 12.22 4.21 -1.48
N VAL A 173 12.36 4.32 -0.16
CA VAL A 173 11.26 4.77 0.73
C VAL A 173 10.98 6.27 0.64
N THR A 174 11.84 7.02 -0.06
CA THR A 174 11.70 8.47 -0.28
C THR A 174 11.06 8.81 -1.62
N ARG A 175 10.74 7.79 -2.42
CA ARG A 175 10.12 7.97 -3.73
C ARG A 175 8.72 8.61 -3.65
N GLU A 176 8.33 9.22 -4.77
CA GLU A 176 6.94 9.50 -5.09
C GLU A 176 6.23 8.26 -5.65
N ASP A 177 4.91 8.36 -5.85
CA ASP A 177 4.12 7.27 -6.44
C ASP A 177 4.69 6.86 -7.82
N VAL A 178 5.06 5.59 -7.98
CA VAL A 178 5.58 5.08 -9.28
C VAL A 178 4.47 4.70 -10.26
N VAL A 179 3.22 4.67 -9.78
CA VAL A 179 2.03 4.45 -10.59
C VAL A 179 1.14 5.68 -10.51
N ALA A 180 0.44 5.96 -11.61
CA ALA A 180 -0.74 6.81 -11.54
C ALA A 180 -1.73 6.14 -10.57
N ALA A 181 -2.17 6.86 -9.55
CA ALA A 181 -3.24 6.38 -8.68
C ALA A 181 -4.40 5.95 -9.58
N PRO A 182 -4.99 4.75 -9.38
CA PRO A 182 -6.16 4.39 -10.16
C PRO A 182 -7.23 5.45 -9.89
N GLY A 183 -7.65 6.14 -10.95
CA GLY A 183 -8.76 7.08 -10.87
C GLY A 183 -10.02 6.44 -10.29
N VAL A 184 -11.04 7.26 -10.08
CA VAL A 184 -12.27 6.82 -9.44
C VAL A 184 -12.90 5.67 -10.25
N LYS A 185 -13.25 4.57 -9.57
CA LYS A 185 -13.86 3.39 -10.22
C LYS A 185 -15.12 3.81 -10.97
N GLY A 186 -15.34 3.28 -12.18
CA GLY A 186 -16.50 3.58 -13.02
C GLY A 186 -17.87 3.33 -12.36
N ASN A 187 -17.94 2.37 -11.43
CA ASN A 187 -19.14 2.08 -10.66
C ASN A 187 -19.22 2.81 -9.31
N ALA A 188 -18.24 3.64 -8.95
CA ALA A 188 -18.30 4.44 -7.73
C ALA A 188 -19.45 5.44 -7.81
N PRO A 189 -20.07 5.79 -6.67
CA PRO A 189 -21.14 6.77 -6.66
C PRO A 189 -20.61 8.19 -6.90
N VAL A 190 -21.41 8.96 -7.63
CA VAL A 190 -21.27 10.40 -7.82
C VAL A 190 -22.49 11.04 -7.18
N PHE A 191 -22.30 11.80 -6.11
CA PHE A 191 -23.33 12.64 -5.51
C PHE A 191 -23.35 13.96 -6.25
N LEU A 192 -24.48 14.30 -6.87
CA LEU A 192 -24.57 15.48 -7.72
C LEU A 192 -25.85 16.27 -7.47
N SER A 193 -25.75 17.58 -7.62
CA SER A 193 -26.89 18.49 -7.58
C SER A 193 -27.80 18.28 -8.80
N LYS A 194 -29.12 18.34 -8.59
CA LYS A 194 -30.10 18.29 -9.71
C LYS A 194 -29.97 19.46 -10.69
N LEU A 195 -29.28 20.54 -10.30
CA LEU A 195 -28.95 21.64 -11.22
C LEU A 195 -28.11 21.19 -12.42
N HIS A 196 -27.47 20.02 -12.36
CA HIS A 196 -26.74 19.44 -13.49
C HIS A 196 -27.61 19.07 -14.70
N ALA A 197 -28.94 19.05 -14.55
CA ALA A 197 -29.84 18.96 -15.69
C ALA A 197 -29.64 20.12 -16.68
N GLU A 198 -29.34 21.32 -16.16
CA GLU A 198 -29.27 22.56 -16.92
C GLU A 198 -27.86 23.19 -16.93
N HIS A 199 -27.02 22.85 -15.95
CA HIS A 199 -25.71 23.48 -15.78
C HIS A 199 -24.57 22.44 -15.73
N PRO A 200 -23.45 22.69 -16.44
CA PRO A 200 -22.32 21.76 -16.41
C PRO A 200 -21.66 21.68 -15.03
N PRO A 201 -20.95 20.58 -14.72
CA PRO A 201 -20.07 20.47 -13.57
C PRO A 201 -19.07 21.62 -13.51
N ARG A 202 -18.92 22.21 -12.32
CA ARG A 202 -17.95 23.28 -12.07
C ARG A 202 -16.93 22.89 -11.02
N TRP A 203 -17.36 22.30 -9.91
CA TRP A 203 -16.47 21.70 -8.93
C TRP A 203 -16.76 20.22 -8.82
N ILE A 204 -15.70 19.42 -8.88
CA ILE A 204 -15.77 17.97 -8.72
C ILE A 204 -14.75 17.57 -7.68
N THR A 205 -15.19 17.00 -6.56
CA THR A 205 -14.33 16.58 -5.46
C THR A 205 -14.30 15.07 -5.38
N PHE A 206 -13.11 14.47 -5.31
CA PHE A 206 -12.99 13.05 -4.98
C PHE A 206 -12.75 12.88 -3.49
N THR A 207 -13.70 12.28 -2.77
CA THR A 207 -13.62 12.08 -1.32
C THR A 207 -12.73 10.89 -0.92
N GLY A 208 -12.22 10.15 -1.91
CA GLY A 208 -11.53 8.87 -1.72
C GLY A 208 -12.44 7.64 -1.81
N ARG A 209 -13.76 7.83 -1.78
CA ARG A 209 -14.75 6.75 -2.00
C ARG A 209 -15.75 7.07 -3.10
N ASP A 210 -16.12 8.33 -3.21
CA ASP A 210 -17.15 8.84 -4.12
C ASP A 210 -16.73 10.19 -4.70
N LEU A 211 -17.39 10.57 -5.79
CA LEU A 211 -17.30 11.93 -6.31
C LEU A 211 -18.45 12.77 -5.78
N GLN A 212 -18.17 14.04 -5.53
CA GLN A 212 -19.18 15.07 -5.31
C GLN A 212 -19.08 16.08 -6.43
N SER A 213 -20.19 16.42 -7.08
CA SER A 213 -20.23 17.39 -8.18
C SER A 213 -21.26 18.48 -7.90
N VAL A 214 -20.83 19.74 -8.04
CA VAL A 214 -21.69 20.92 -7.91
C VAL A 214 -21.48 21.89 -9.06
N THR A 215 -22.49 22.71 -9.33
CA THR A 215 -22.50 23.70 -10.43
C THR A 215 -21.95 25.06 -10.01
N GLY A 216 -21.93 25.34 -8.70
CA GLY A 216 -21.61 26.66 -8.15
C GLY A 216 -22.79 27.59 -7.99
N LEU A 217 -23.97 27.16 -8.42
CA LEU A 217 -25.21 27.93 -8.36
C LEU A 217 -26.08 27.48 -7.18
N GLU A 218 -25.67 26.41 -6.49
CA GLU A 218 -26.32 25.92 -5.29
C GLU A 218 -26.14 26.92 -4.14
N SER A 219 -27.24 27.25 -3.47
CA SER A 219 -27.19 27.95 -2.19
C SER A 219 -27.00 26.96 -1.03
N GLU A 220 -26.56 27.44 0.13
CA GLU A 220 -26.43 26.60 1.33
C GLU A 220 -27.76 25.90 1.71
N ALA A 221 -28.88 26.64 1.62
CA ALA A 221 -30.20 26.06 1.86
C ALA A 221 -30.56 24.97 0.83
N TYR A 222 -30.11 25.10 -0.42
CA TYR A 222 -30.30 24.11 -1.47
C TYR A 222 -29.48 22.83 -1.20
N MET A 223 -28.20 23.00 -0.84
CA MET A 223 -27.28 21.92 -0.50
C MET A 223 -27.72 21.13 0.74
N ASN A 224 -28.40 21.78 1.69
CA ASN A 224 -28.89 21.14 2.90
C ASN A 224 -30.19 20.31 2.70
N ASP A 225 -30.81 20.35 1.52
CA ASP A 225 -31.99 19.56 1.19
C ASP A 225 -31.63 18.32 0.35
N SER A 226 -31.80 17.13 0.93
CA SER A 226 -31.48 15.87 0.27
C SER A 226 -32.34 15.60 -0.97
N ALA A 227 -33.52 16.22 -1.09
CA ALA A 227 -34.37 16.08 -2.27
C ALA A 227 -33.76 16.72 -3.54
N ASN A 228 -32.78 17.61 -3.37
CA ASN A 228 -32.09 18.31 -4.45
C ASN A 228 -30.87 17.55 -5.02
N HIS A 229 -30.58 16.36 -4.48
CA HIS A 229 -29.42 15.57 -4.87
C HIS A 229 -29.83 14.30 -5.62
N GLU A 230 -28.95 13.84 -6.49
CA GLU A 230 -29.04 12.55 -7.16
C GLU A 230 -27.74 11.78 -7.01
N VAL A 231 -27.81 10.46 -7.22
CA VAL A 231 -26.65 9.58 -7.18
C VAL A 231 -26.55 8.85 -8.50
N TRP A 232 -25.46 9.08 -9.23
CA TRP A 232 -25.15 8.39 -10.48
C TRP A 232 -23.90 7.52 -10.29
N SER A 233 -23.61 6.64 -11.25
CA SER A 233 -22.29 6.02 -11.34
C SER A 233 -21.30 6.97 -12.03
N VAL A 234 -20.01 6.82 -11.74
CA VAL A 234 -18.94 7.54 -12.46
C VAL A 234 -19.06 7.34 -13.97
N ASP A 235 -19.33 6.12 -14.44
CA ASP A 235 -19.50 5.83 -15.87
C ASP A 235 -20.65 6.63 -16.49
N SER A 236 -21.79 6.75 -15.78
CA SER A 236 -22.95 7.53 -16.25
C SER A 236 -22.64 9.03 -16.25
N PHE A 237 -21.92 9.48 -15.23
CA PHE A 237 -21.51 10.87 -15.10
C PHE A 237 -20.51 11.28 -16.19
N ILE A 238 -19.48 10.46 -16.47
CA ILE A 238 -18.54 10.68 -17.57
C ILE A 238 -19.25 10.60 -18.93
N ALA A 239 -20.18 9.67 -19.11
CA ALA A 239 -20.95 9.60 -20.36
C ALA A 239 -21.75 10.88 -20.62
N ARG A 240 -22.25 11.54 -19.56
CA ARG A 240 -22.96 12.83 -19.68
C ARG A 240 -22.04 14.03 -19.84
N PHE A 241 -20.89 14.03 -19.15
CA PHE A 241 -19.93 15.13 -19.08
C PHE A 241 -18.52 14.63 -19.43
N PRO A 242 -18.25 14.26 -20.69
CA PRO A 242 -17.02 13.54 -21.06
C PRO A 242 -15.73 14.34 -20.80
N TRP A 243 -15.80 15.66 -20.77
CA TRP A 243 -14.65 16.53 -20.50
C TRP A 243 -14.09 16.43 -19.08
N VAL A 244 -14.81 15.80 -18.14
CA VAL A 244 -14.35 15.59 -16.76
C VAL A 244 -13.51 14.33 -16.60
N ALA A 245 -13.42 13.49 -17.65
CA ALA A 245 -12.83 12.16 -17.58
C ALA A 245 -11.37 12.17 -17.11
N ASP A 246 -10.59 13.17 -17.52
CA ASP A 246 -9.18 13.27 -17.15
C ASP A 246 -9.00 13.52 -15.65
N PHE A 247 -9.78 14.45 -15.08
CA PHE A 247 -9.79 14.63 -13.63
C PHE A 247 -10.21 13.35 -12.92
N VAL A 248 -11.31 12.71 -13.33
CA VAL A 248 -11.80 11.49 -12.67
C VAL A 248 -10.78 10.36 -12.72
N ARG A 249 -10.01 10.26 -13.81
CA ARG A 249 -8.94 9.28 -14.01
C ARG A 249 -7.72 9.53 -13.13
N GLU A 250 -7.47 10.77 -12.75
CA GLU A 250 -6.22 11.18 -12.07
C GLU A 250 -6.45 11.66 -10.63
N ALA A 251 -7.70 11.89 -10.24
CA ALA A 251 -8.07 12.47 -8.96
C ALA A 251 -7.60 11.62 -7.79
N ARG A 252 -6.98 12.28 -6.82
CA ARG A 252 -6.60 11.70 -5.52
C ARG A 252 -7.64 12.06 -4.45
N PRO A 253 -7.76 11.26 -3.38
CA PRO A 253 -8.65 11.60 -2.26
C PRO A 253 -8.38 13.01 -1.74
N GLY A 254 -9.45 13.79 -1.52
CA GLY A 254 -9.42 15.18 -1.07
C GLY A 254 -9.19 16.21 -2.18
N GLN A 255 -8.92 15.82 -3.42
CA GLN A 255 -8.72 16.79 -4.50
C GLN A 255 -10.05 17.28 -5.07
N THR A 256 -10.11 18.58 -5.33
CA THR A 256 -11.21 19.23 -6.05
C THR A 256 -10.72 19.78 -7.39
N GLY A 257 -11.34 19.36 -8.48
CA GLY A 257 -11.14 19.93 -9.81
C GLY A 257 -12.15 21.05 -10.08
N LEU A 258 -11.65 22.26 -10.30
CA LEU A 258 -12.42 23.43 -10.75
C LEU A 258 -12.36 23.55 -12.27
N PHE A 259 -13.50 23.43 -12.93
CA PHE A 259 -13.68 23.56 -14.37
C PHE A 259 -14.28 24.93 -14.70
N ALA A 260 -13.59 25.71 -15.54
CA ALA A 260 -14.11 27.00 -16.01
C ALA A 260 -15.14 26.84 -17.15
N ASP A 261 -15.02 25.77 -17.93
CA ASP A 261 -15.86 25.45 -19.08
C ASP A 261 -15.81 23.94 -19.40
N ALA A 262 -16.43 23.55 -20.52
CA ALA A 262 -16.48 22.17 -21.00
C ALA A 262 -15.28 21.76 -21.88
N SER A 263 -14.15 22.50 -21.85
CA SER A 263 -12.95 22.14 -22.60
C SER A 263 -12.19 20.95 -22.01
N GLY A 264 -12.45 20.63 -20.74
CA GLY A 264 -11.73 19.63 -19.96
C GLY A 264 -10.52 20.19 -19.20
N ALA A 265 -10.17 21.45 -19.41
CA ALA A 265 -9.18 22.12 -18.57
C ALA A 265 -9.74 22.36 -17.16
N TYR A 266 -8.98 21.97 -16.14
CA TYR A 266 -9.30 22.21 -14.74
C TYR A 266 -8.10 22.72 -13.95
N VAL A 267 -8.39 23.40 -12.85
CA VAL A 267 -7.42 23.79 -11.82
C VAL A 267 -7.69 22.93 -10.58
N LEU A 268 -6.63 22.42 -9.96
CA LEU A 268 -6.76 21.73 -8.68
C LEU A 268 -6.86 22.75 -7.55
N GLU A 269 -7.95 22.68 -6.80
CA GLU A 269 -8.09 23.32 -5.49
C GLU A 269 -7.74 22.28 -4.42
N THR A 270 -6.78 22.63 -3.56
CA THR A 270 -6.48 21.91 -2.33
C THR A 270 -7.08 22.71 -1.17
N ASP A 271 -8.04 22.11 -0.48
CA ASP A 271 -8.47 22.56 0.85
C ASP A 271 -7.40 22.28 1.91
#